data_AF-A0A1F9M698-F1
#
_entry.id   AF-A0A1F9M698-F1
#
_cell.length_a   1.000
_cell.length_b   1.000
_cell.length_c   1.000
_cell.angle_alpha   90.00
_cell.angle_beta   90.00
_cell.angle_gamma   90.00
#
_symmetry.space_group_name_H-M   'P 1'
#
loop_
_entity.id
_entity.type
_entity.pdbx_description
1 polymer ?
#
loop_
_entity_poly.entity_id
_entity_poly.type
_entity_poly.pdbx_seq_one_letter_code
_entity_poly.pdbx_strand_id
1 'polypeptide(L)'
;MNGSVEACLNIWFIVDQDSKLIYRAAARAYALPGSDDDKALTLKRLAMSDYHLANHFSLSKYKTKIVDQQGQQRELPGLFNNASFEAVLPIILDTICKDLEKQFVEQPRVTSEGGSTYKLKIPKEPYYVMTYLSEDSMGRLIPRL
;
A
#
# COMPACT_ATOMS: atom_id res chain seq x y z
N MET A 1 -11.61 20.88 16.54
CA MET A 1 -10.83 20.02 15.62
C MET A 1 -10.97 20.61 14.22
N ASN A 2 -9.95 21.33 13.75
CA ASN A 2 -9.88 21.89 12.41
C ASN A 2 -8.63 21.29 11.74
N GLY A 3 -8.83 20.33 10.85
CA GLY A 3 -7.80 19.83 9.93
C GLY A 3 -8.49 19.47 8.63
N SER A 4 -7.95 19.90 7.50
CA SER A 4 -8.44 19.50 6.18
C SER A 4 -8.38 17.98 6.05
N VAL A 5 -9.40 17.38 5.44
CA VAL A 5 -9.41 15.95 5.13
C VAL A 5 -8.37 15.66 4.06
N GLU A 6 -7.56 14.64 4.29
CA GLU A 6 -6.54 14.17 3.35
C GLU A 6 -6.70 12.67 3.10
N ALA A 7 -6.27 12.22 1.92
CA ALA A 7 -6.17 10.80 1.64
C ALA A 7 -4.86 10.23 2.23
N CYS A 8 -4.99 9.34 3.20
CA CYS A 8 -3.90 8.59 3.82
C CYS A 8 -4.01 7.10 3.49
N LEU A 9 -2.95 6.31 3.69
CA LEU A 9 -2.92 4.91 3.27
C LEU A 9 -2.43 3.95 4.36
N ASN A 10 -2.99 2.74 4.36
CA ASN A 10 -2.28 1.57 4.87
C ASN A 10 -1.82 0.73 3.67
N ILE A 11 -0.57 0.27 3.73
CA ILE A 11 0.05 -0.57 2.73
C ILE A 11 0.65 -1.78 3.42
N TRP A 12 0.29 -2.97 2.96
CA TRP A 12 0.75 -4.23 3.49
C TRP A 12 1.58 -4.95 2.44
N PHE A 13 2.78 -5.38 2.81
CA PHE A 13 3.61 -6.25 1.98
C PHE A 13 3.56 -7.66 2.54
N ILE A 14 3.11 -8.60 1.71
CA ILE A 14 2.94 -9.98 2.12
C ILE A 14 4.24 -10.73 1.84
N VAL A 15 4.76 -11.33 2.91
CA VAL A 15 6.01 -12.08 2.96
C VAL A 15 5.68 -13.54 3.18
N ASP A 16 6.19 -14.41 2.32
CA ASP A 16 6.14 -15.84 2.56
C ASP A 16 6.99 -16.20 3.80
N GLN A 17 6.40 -16.91 4.77
CA GLN A 17 7.04 -17.17 6.05
C GLN A 17 8.31 -18.01 5.92
N ASP A 18 8.39 -18.92 4.94
CA ASP A 18 9.50 -19.87 4.82
C ASP A 18 10.65 -19.28 4.00
N SER A 19 10.37 -18.78 2.80
CA SER A 19 11.36 -18.21 1.88
C SER A 19 11.77 -16.77 2.20
N LYS A 20 10.98 -16.06 3.03
CA LYS A 20 11.14 -14.63 3.33
C LYS A 20 11.02 -13.72 2.11
N LEU A 21 10.38 -14.21 1.04
CA LEU A 21 10.17 -13.43 -0.17
C LEU A 21 8.88 -12.62 -0.07
N ILE A 22 8.97 -11.34 -0.45
CA ILE A 22 7.83 -10.45 -0.63
C ILE A 22 7.26 -10.73 -2.02
N TYR A 23 5.97 -11.05 -2.11
CA TYR A 23 5.39 -11.50 -3.38
C TYR A 23 4.05 -10.84 -3.77
N ARG A 24 3.42 -10.15 -2.81
CA ARG A 24 2.15 -9.45 -3.02
C ARG A 24 2.12 -8.20 -2.17
N ALA A 25 1.39 -7.19 -2.64
CA ALA A 25 1.01 -6.05 -1.82
C ALA A 25 -0.52 -5.99 -1.66
N ALA A 26 -0.97 -5.41 -0.56
CA ALA A 26 -2.34 -4.96 -0.40
C ALA A 26 -2.31 -3.51 0.07
N ALA A 27 -3.31 -2.71 -0.27
CA ALA A 27 -3.40 -1.34 0.21
C ALA A 27 -4.84 -0.85 0.29
N ARG A 28 -5.05 0.09 1.21
CA ARG A 28 -6.34 0.76 1.42
C ARG A 28 -6.12 2.23 1.74
N ALA A 29 -6.89 3.08 1.08
CA ALA A 29 -6.88 4.52 1.31
C ALA A 29 -8.02 4.92 2.25
N TYR A 30 -7.78 5.98 3.03
CA TYR A 30 -8.69 6.53 4.02
C TYR A 30 -8.72 8.05 3.89
N ALA A 31 -9.91 8.64 3.98
CA ALA A 31 -10.07 10.09 4.09
C ALA A 31 -10.04 10.47 5.57
N LEU A 32 -8.91 10.99 6.06
CA LEU A 32 -8.69 11.26 7.48
C LEU A 32 -8.53 12.78 7.73
N PRO A 33 -9.30 13.37 8.67
CA PRO A 33 -9.03 14.70 9.20
C PRO A 33 -8.06 14.62 10.40
N GLY A 34 -7.62 15.79 10.87
CA GLY A 34 -6.86 15.91 12.13
C GLY A 34 -5.36 16.10 11.91
N SER A 35 -4.61 16.02 13.01
CA SER A 35 -3.15 16.13 13.00
C SER A 35 -2.49 14.87 12.45
N ASP A 36 -1.20 14.93 12.13
CA ASP A 36 -0.47 13.75 11.68
C ASP A 36 -0.37 12.66 12.75
N ASP A 37 -0.35 13.03 14.03
CA ASP A 37 -0.40 12.08 15.15
C ASP A 37 -1.75 11.34 15.20
N ASP A 38 -2.86 12.05 14.96
CA ASP A 38 -4.20 11.45 14.90
C ASP A 38 -4.32 10.46 13.72
N LYS A 39 -3.80 10.86 12.55
CA LYS A 39 -3.74 10.02 11.35
C LYS A 39 -2.89 8.78 11.61
N ALA A 40 -1.70 8.96 12.20
CA ALA A 40 -0.78 7.86 12.53
C ALA A 40 -1.42 6.84 13.47
N LEU A 41 -2.07 7.31 14.53
CA LEU A 41 -2.74 6.45 15.50
C LEU A 41 -3.88 5.66 14.84
N THR A 42 -4.66 6.33 13.99
CA THR A 42 -5.76 5.70 13.26
C THR A 42 -5.25 4.63 12.29
N LEU A 43 -4.26 4.95 11.47
CA LEU A 43 -3.69 4.03 10.49
C LEU A 43 -3.07 2.81 11.17
N LYS A 44 -2.29 2.99 12.24
CA LYS A 44 -1.69 1.87 13.00
C LYS A 44 -2.74 0.93 13.60
N ARG A 45 -3.85 1.46 14.10
CA ARG A 45 -4.96 0.63 14.61
C ARG A 45 -5.60 -0.20 13.50
N LEU A 46 -5.87 0.42 12.34
CA LEU A 46 -6.48 -0.25 11.21
C LEU A 46 -5.53 -1.23 10.50
N ALA A 47 -4.22 -0.97 10.55
CA ALA A 47 -3.18 -1.82 9.96
C ALA A 47 -3.22 -3.27 10.49
N MET A 48 -3.77 -3.48 11.69
CA MET A 48 -3.89 -4.79 12.33
C MET A 48 -4.91 -5.73 11.70
N SER A 49 -5.86 -5.23 10.90
CA SER A 49 -6.98 -6.06 10.41
C SER A 49 -7.51 -5.67 9.04
N ASP A 50 -7.41 -4.41 8.64
CA ASP A 50 -8.06 -3.94 7.40
C ASP A 50 -7.47 -4.54 6.12
N TYR A 51 -6.32 -5.21 6.20
CA TYR A 51 -5.76 -5.97 5.09
C TYR A 51 -6.73 -7.03 4.55
N HIS A 52 -7.65 -7.54 5.37
CA HIS A 52 -8.69 -8.46 4.93
C HIS A 52 -9.68 -7.84 3.93
N LEU A 53 -9.82 -6.52 3.93
CA LEU A 53 -10.73 -5.76 3.06
C LEU A 53 -9.96 -4.80 2.14
N ALA A 54 -8.65 -4.97 2.04
CA ALA A 54 -7.80 -4.12 1.23
C ALA A 54 -7.80 -4.57 -0.23
N ASN A 55 -7.43 -3.65 -1.12
CA ASN A 55 -7.22 -3.99 -2.51
C ASN A 55 -5.89 -4.72 -2.66
N HIS A 56 -5.87 -5.82 -3.41
CA HIS A 56 -4.66 -6.59 -3.67
C HIS A 56 -3.99 -6.16 -4.97
N PHE A 57 -2.66 -6.04 -4.92
CA PHE A 57 -1.81 -5.62 -6.02
C PHE A 57 -0.80 -6.73 -6.31
N SER A 58 -0.80 -7.19 -7.56
CA SER A 58 0.20 -8.14 -8.04
C SER A 58 1.54 -7.43 -8.25
N LEU A 59 2.61 -8.02 -7.70
CA LEU A 59 3.97 -7.55 -7.95
C LEU A 59 4.59 -8.17 -9.21
N SER A 60 3.88 -9.05 -9.92
CA SER A 60 4.40 -9.77 -11.09
C SER A 60 4.89 -8.88 -12.25
N LYS A 61 4.48 -7.62 -12.29
CA LYS A 61 4.93 -6.62 -13.27
C LYS A 61 6.38 -6.16 -13.04
N TYR A 62 6.90 -6.37 -11.84
CA TYR A 62 8.26 -6.00 -11.45
C TYR A 62 9.14 -7.24 -11.55
N LYS A 63 10.26 -7.12 -12.27
CA LYS A 63 11.26 -8.19 -12.39
C LYS A 63 12.37 -7.96 -11.39
N THR A 64 12.86 -9.03 -10.79
CA THR A 64 14.01 -8.94 -9.89
C THR A 64 14.98 -10.07 -10.10
N LYS A 65 16.26 -9.76 -9.92
CA LYS A 65 17.35 -10.74 -9.98
C LYS A 65 17.55 -11.29 -8.58
N ILE A 66 17.27 -12.58 -8.41
CA ILE A 66 17.62 -13.33 -7.22
C ILE A 66 18.84 -14.20 -7.51
N VAL A 67 19.67 -14.46 -6.51
CA VAL A 67 20.75 -15.44 -6.59
C VAL A 67 20.24 -16.73 -5.94
N ASP A 68 20.23 -17.83 -6.68
CA ASP A 68 19.81 -19.13 -6.17
C ASP A 68 20.88 -19.78 -5.26
N GLN A 69 20.55 -20.93 -4.68
CA GLN A 69 21.47 -21.67 -3.80
C GLN A 69 22.74 -22.16 -4.50
N GLN A 70 22.79 -22.13 -5.84
CA GLN A 70 23.94 -22.52 -6.66
C GLN A 70 24.75 -21.31 -7.11
N GLY A 71 24.41 -20.09 -6.64
CA GLY A 71 25.09 -18.86 -7.01
C GLY A 71 24.68 -18.31 -8.38
N GLN A 72 23.66 -18.87 -9.04
CA GLN A 72 23.20 -18.38 -10.34
C GLN A 72 22.17 -17.26 -10.18
N GLN A 73 22.32 -16.21 -10.98
CA GLN A 73 21.32 -15.16 -11.08
C GLN A 73 20.11 -15.65 -11.89
N ARG A 74 18.92 -15.58 -11.30
CA ARG A 74 17.64 -15.83 -11.97
C ARG A 74 16.78 -14.58 -11.88
N GLU A 75 16.11 -14.23 -12.97
CA GLU A 75 15.04 -13.25 -12.92
C GLU A 75 13.71 -13.93 -12.59
N LEU A 76 13.13 -13.60 -11.44
CA LEU A 76 11.79 -14.05 -11.09
C LEU A 76 10.82 -12.84 -11.08
N PRO A 77 9.68 -12.93 -11.78
CA PRO A 77 8.68 -11.89 -11.74
C PRO A 77 7.96 -11.89 -10.39
N GLY A 78 7.91 -10.73 -9.74
CA GLY A 78 7.08 -10.52 -8.56
C GLY A 78 7.56 -11.14 -7.24
N LEU A 79 8.80 -11.63 -7.15
CA LEU A 79 9.34 -12.26 -5.93
C LEU A 79 10.59 -11.55 -5.43
N PHE A 80 10.50 -10.80 -4.34
CA PHE A 80 11.60 -9.94 -3.86
C PHE A 80 12.19 -10.46 -2.56
N ASN A 81 13.51 -10.41 -2.44
CA ASN A 81 14.15 -10.37 -1.12
C ASN A 81 14.20 -8.91 -0.65
N ASN A 82 14.59 -8.67 0.61
CA ASN A 82 14.60 -7.31 1.18
C ASN A 82 15.42 -6.31 0.33
N ALA A 83 16.64 -6.69 -0.06
CA ALA A 83 17.52 -5.80 -0.82
C ALA A 83 16.95 -5.42 -2.18
N SER A 84 16.39 -6.40 -2.91
CA SER A 84 15.81 -6.14 -4.23
C SER A 84 14.45 -5.44 -4.14
N PHE A 85 13.73 -5.61 -3.03
CA PHE A 85 12.49 -4.90 -2.74
C PHE A 85 12.72 -3.42 -2.47
N GLU A 86 13.69 -3.06 -1.63
CA GLU A 86 14.02 -1.66 -1.32
C GLU A 86 14.35 -0.85 -2.58
N ALA A 87 15.07 -1.45 -3.53
CA ALA A 87 15.41 -0.81 -4.79
C ALA A 87 14.20 -0.47 -5.68
N VAL A 88 13.09 -1.23 -5.57
CA VAL A 88 11.88 -1.03 -6.39
C VAL A 88 10.71 -0.44 -5.60
N LEU A 89 10.81 -0.33 -4.28
CA LEU A 89 9.76 0.13 -3.39
C LEU A 89 9.15 1.49 -3.82
N PRO A 90 9.93 2.53 -4.18
CA PRO A 90 9.36 3.81 -4.63
C PRO A 90 8.45 3.66 -5.86
N ILE A 91 8.80 2.77 -6.79
CA ILE A 91 8.04 2.51 -8.02
C ILE A 91 6.73 1.77 -7.68
N ILE A 92 6.81 0.81 -6.76
CA ILE A 92 5.64 0.07 -6.25
C ILE A 92 4.67 1.03 -5.55
N LEU A 93 5.17 1.90 -4.67
CA LEU A 93 4.35 2.86 -3.93
C LEU A 93 3.63 3.84 -4.87
N ASP A 94 4.32 4.40 -5.86
CA ASP A 94 3.73 5.29 -6.85
C ASP A 94 2.62 4.57 -7.66
N THR A 95 2.86 3.31 -8.04
CA THR A 95 1.87 2.51 -8.76
C THR A 95 0.63 2.24 -7.91
N ILE A 96 0.81 1.85 -6.64
CA ILE A 96 -0.28 1.61 -5.69
C ILE A 96 -1.10 2.89 -5.50
N CYS A 97 -0.46 4.04 -5.29
CA CYS A 97 -1.16 5.31 -5.12
C CYS A 97 -1.99 5.67 -6.36
N LYS A 98 -1.41 5.57 -7.55
CA LYS A 98 -2.12 5.82 -8.82
C LYS A 98 -3.31 4.88 -9.00
N ASP A 99 -3.17 3.61 -8.69
CA ASP A 99 -4.24 2.63 -8.84
C ASP A 99 -5.33 2.76 -7.77
N LEU A 100 -5.01 3.23 -6.57
CA LEU A 100 -6.00 3.59 -5.55
C LEU A 100 -6.76 4.87 -5.89
N GLU A 101 -6.08 5.93 -6.34
CA GLU A 101 -6.73 7.22 -6.66
C GLU A 101 -7.76 7.06 -7.80
N LYS A 102 -7.52 6.15 -8.76
CA LYS A 102 -8.49 5.83 -9.81
C LYS A 102 -9.85 5.39 -9.25
N GLN A 103 -9.88 4.78 -8.07
CA GLN A 103 -11.08 4.25 -7.43
C GLN A 103 -11.86 5.32 -6.66
N PHE A 104 -11.28 6.50 -6.44
CA PHE A 104 -11.99 7.59 -5.77
C PHE A 104 -13.14 8.10 -6.65
N VAL A 105 -14.26 8.37 -6.02
CA VAL A 105 -15.49 8.80 -6.69
C VAL A 105 -15.48 10.31 -6.89
N GLU A 106 -15.83 10.76 -8.09
CA GLU A 106 -16.13 12.17 -8.33
C GLU A 106 -17.48 12.51 -7.70
N GLN A 107 -17.49 13.57 -6.89
CA GLN A 107 -18.65 14.03 -6.16
C GLN A 107 -19.17 15.34 -6.75
N PRO A 108 -20.49 15.50 -6.93
CA PRO A 108 -21.04 16.78 -7.32
C PRO A 108 -20.85 17.81 -6.20
N ARG A 109 -20.59 19.06 -6.59
CA ARG A 109 -20.40 20.20 -5.69
C ARG A 109 -21.13 21.42 -6.23
N VAL A 110 -21.68 22.25 -5.34
CA VAL A 110 -22.21 23.57 -5.70
C VAL A 110 -21.19 24.64 -5.31
N THR A 111 -20.90 25.56 -6.22
CA THR A 111 -20.06 26.74 -6.02
C THR A 111 -20.88 28.01 -6.31
N SER A 112 -20.30 29.18 -6.06
CA SER A 112 -20.92 30.46 -6.42
C SER A 112 -21.14 30.63 -7.94
N GLU A 113 -20.45 29.84 -8.76
CA GLU A 113 -20.52 29.87 -10.23
C GLU A 113 -21.46 28.80 -10.81
N GLY A 114 -22.07 27.95 -9.97
CA GLY A 114 -22.99 26.90 -10.38
C GLY A 114 -22.57 25.50 -9.91
N GLY A 115 -22.94 24.47 -10.69
CA GLY A 115 -22.57 23.08 -10.41
C GLY A 115 -21.17 22.73 -10.91
N SER A 116 -20.36 22.09 -10.07
CA SER A 116 -19.03 21.56 -10.40
C SER A 116 -18.86 20.14 -9.84
N THR A 117 -17.69 19.55 -10.04
CA THR A 117 -17.31 18.29 -9.38
C THR A 117 -16.12 18.49 -8.45
N TYR A 118 -15.96 17.57 -7.50
CA TYR A 118 -14.83 17.45 -6.61
C TYR A 118 -14.41 15.99 -6.52
N LYS A 119 -13.11 15.72 -6.60
CA LYS A 119 -12.54 14.40 -6.37
C LYS A 119 -11.40 14.55 -5.38
N LEU A 120 -11.43 13.78 -4.30
CA LEU A 120 -10.30 13.70 -3.39
C LEU A 120 -9.06 13.23 -4.17
N LYS A 121 -7.89 13.71 -3.78
CA LYS A 121 -6.61 13.36 -4.38
C LYS A 121 -5.69 12.78 -3.32
N ILE A 122 -4.87 11.81 -3.72
CA ILE A 122 -3.75 11.35 -2.90
C ILE A 122 -2.66 12.44 -2.97
N PRO A 123 -2.19 12.98 -1.83
CA PRO A 123 -1.11 13.95 -1.83
C PRO A 123 0.15 13.39 -2.51
N LYS A 124 1.00 14.28 -3.06
CA LYS A 124 2.27 13.86 -3.66
C LYS A 124 3.18 13.12 -2.66
N GLU A 125 3.12 13.54 -1.40
CA GLU A 125 3.77 12.90 -0.26
C GLU A 125 2.67 12.45 0.70
N PRO A 126 2.03 11.30 0.44
CA PRO A 126 0.93 10.86 1.26
C PRO A 126 1.44 10.36 2.60
N TYR A 127 0.68 10.59 3.67
CA TYR A 127 0.91 9.88 4.92
C TYR A 127 0.47 8.42 4.77
N TYR A 128 1.37 7.48 5.04
CA TYR A 128 1.05 6.06 5.01
C TYR A 128 1.73 5.27 6.13
N VAL A 129 1.11 4.16 6.52
CA VAL A 129 1.75 3.14 7.35
C VAL A 129 2.02 1.91 6.49
N MET A 130 3.26 1.45 6.53
CA MET A 130 3.70 0.22 5.90
C MET A 130 3.75 -0.89 6.95
N THR A 131 3.23 -2.07 6.63
CA THR A 131 3.22 -3.23 7.53
C THR A 131 3.57 -4.50 6.77
N TYR A 132 4.44 -5.34 7.33
CA TYR A 132 4.71 -6.66 6.75
C TYR A 132 3.71 -7.66 7.30
N LEU A 133 3.10 -8.46 6.42
CA LEU A 133 2.25 -9.57 6.79
C LEU A 133 3.00 -10.87 6.47
N SER A 134 3.23 -11.70 7.47
CA SER A 134 3.76 -13.05 7.27
C SER A 134 2.62 -13.95 6.84
N GLU A 135 2.73 -14.60 5.69
CA GLU A 135 1.81 -15.66 5.26
C GLU A 135 2.37 -17.02 5.67
N ASP A 136 1.59 -17.78 6.43
CA ASP A 136 1.95 -19.15 6.81
C ASP A 136 1.54 -20.18 5.73
N SER A 137 1.92 -21.44 5.92
CA SER A 137 1.63 -22.53 4.98
C SER A 137 0.13 -22.83 4.79
N MET A 138 -0.75 -22.28 5.64
CA MET A 138 -2.20 -22.37 5.52
C MET A 138 -2.80 -21.14 4.82
N GLY A 139 -1.98 -20.21 4.35
CA GLY A 139 -2.40 -18.96 3.71
C GLY A 139 -2.91 -17.90 4.70
N ARG A 140 -2.68 -18.07 6.01
CA ARG A 140 -3.11 -17.09 7.00
C ARG A 140 -2.11 -15.94 7.06
N LEU A 141 -2.64 -14.73 7.02
CA LEU A 141 -1.85 -13.50 7.13
C LEU A 141 -1.73 -13.08 8.60
N ILE A 142 -0.50 -12.95 9.08
CA ILE A 142 -0.18 -12.56 10.45
C ILE A 142 0.58 -11.24 10.39
N PRO A 143 0.03 -10.14 10.95
CA PRO A 143 0.73 -8.86 10.96
C PRO A 143 1.99 -8.92 11.82
N ARG A 144 3.08 -8.41 11.25
CA ARG A 144 4.38 -8.19 11.91
C ARG A 144 4.58 -6.67 11.94
N LEU A 145 4.10 -6.04 13.01
CA LEU A 145 4.37 -4.63 13.31
C LEU A 145 5.75 -4.46 13.96
#